data_AF-A0A3N1SJ22-F1
#
_entry.id   AF-A0A3N1SJ22-F1
#
_cell.length_a   1.000
_cell.length_b   1.000
_cell.length_c   1.000
_cell.angle_alpha   90.00
_cell.angle_beta   90.00
_cell.angle_gamma   90.00
#
_symmetry.space_group_name_H-M   'P 1'
#
loop_
_entity.id
_entity.type
_entity.pdbx_description
1 polymer ?
#
loop_
_entity_poly.entity_id
_entity_poly.type
_entity_poly.pdbx_seq_one_letter_code
_entity_poly.pdbx_strand_id
1 'polypeptide(L)'
;MNDRTSGPDRAEHEELARLLPAPAERDLPPGRYLHHKDTLMRQIDHDGDRATAAPRPRPRLLRPALLLPAAGAALGAVLLTTLAVTDQDSAPAPSAAGTRSGATAPRGAAVLLDRIASVAAKSDAATVTDDQFVYVRTLQAEQEGEYGGPMKLTKPVEREVWMTQKARPVINEGLIHQDGRYFPITVGVPDGETPVGYPAGLNRPTYNWLASLPTDPDVLLRRLATEITRDQDTRQTPAKDRDPAQDAFDAIGELLQETVMPPRTAAALYKAAAKIPGVSVDADVVDAAGRHGIGVARDNTRPGWRTAWIFDPATLEYLGEQSSLIRDTDMGKKGALISRSAVMERAVVDALREKPSTKA
;
A
#
# COMPACT_ATOMS: atom_id res chain seq x y z
N MET A 1 -31.27 27.25 -43.62
CA MET A 1 -30.29 27.72 -42.62
C MET A 1 -30.40 26.81 -41.41
N ASN A 2 -29.27 26.44 -40.81
CA ASN A 2 -29.05 25.56 -39.64
C ASN A 2 -28.34 24.25 -40.01
N ASP A 3 -27.05 24.37 -40.29
CA ASP A 3 -26.13 23.22 -40.21
C ASP A 3 -26.06 22.67 -38.78
N ARG A 4 -25.84 21.35 -38.70
CA ARG A 4 -25.37 20.69 -37.49
C ARG A 4 -24.02 20.06 -37.80
N THR A 5 -22.94 20.73 -37.40
CA THR A 5 -21.61 20.11 -37.38
C THR A 5 -21.63 18.98 -36.38
N SER A 6 -21.62 17.74 -36.88
CA SER A 6 -21.29 16.56 -36.08
C SER A 6 -19.91 16.74 -35.44
N GLY A 7 -19.73 16.21 -34.23
CA GLY A 7 -18.39 16.01 -33.68
C GLY A 7 -17.64 14.92 -34.46
N PRO A 8 -16.31 14.84 -34.31
CA PRO A 8 -15.50 13.84 -34.99
C PRO A 8 -15.94 12.40 -34.63
N ASP A 9 -15.84 11.50 -35.61
CA ASP A 9 -16.22 10.10 -35.41
C ASP A 9 -15.15 9.35 -34.61
N ARG A 10 -15.52 8.21 -34.01
CA ARG A 10 -14.61 7.35 -33.25
C ARG A 10 -13.37 6.94 -34.07
N ALA A 11 -13.53 6.75 -35.38
CA ALA A 11 -12.42 6.47 -36.28
C ALA A 11 -11.39 7.61 -36.33
N GLU A 12 -11.83 8.87 -36.34
CA GLU A 12 -10.96 10.04 -36.36
C GLU A 12 -10.22 10.21 -35.02
N HIS A 13 -10.87 9.87 -33.90
CA HIS A 13 -10.20 9.75 -32.61
C HIS A 13 -9.12 8.65 -32.58
N GLU A 14 -9.41 7.48 -33.16
CA GLU A 14 -8.45 6.36 -33.28
C GLU A 14 -7.33 6.61 -34.31
N GLU A 15 -7.50 7.56 -35.23
CA GLU A 15 -6.48 8.04 -36.17
C GLU A 15 -5.59 9.12 -35.53
N LEU A 16 -6.19 10.13 -34.88
CA LEU A 16 -5.46 11.15 -34.12
C LEU A 16 -4.59 10.53 -33.01
N ALA A 17 -5.06 9.47 -32.36
CA ALA A 17 -4.28 8.72 -31.37
C ALA A 17 -2.99 8.07 -31.92
N ARG A 18 -2.90 7.86 -33.25
CA ARG A 18 -1.69 7.33 -33.94
C ARG A 18 -0.76 8.43 -34.44
N LEU A 19 -1.24 9.67 -34.49
CA LEU A 19 -0.48 10.86 -34.90
C LEU A 19 0.16 11.60 -33.72
N LEU A 20 -0.28 11.32 -32.50
CA LEU A 20 0.42 11.72 -31.28
C LEU A 20 1.65 10.83 -31.08
N PRO A 21 2.85 11.40 -30.80
CA PRO A 21 3.97 10.59 -30.32
C PRO A 21 3.59 9.96 -28.98
N ALA A 22 4.10 8.75 -28.72
CA ALA A 22 3.89 8.09 -27.43
C ALA A 22 4.32 9.02 -26.28
N PRO A 23 3.50 9.20 -25.23
CA PRO A 23 3.88 10.02 -24.09
C PRO A 23 5.12 9.41 -23.44
N ALA A 24 6.17 10.21 -23.24
CA ALA A 24 7.44 9.74 -22.71
C ALA A 24 7.22 9.04 -21.36
N GLU A 25 7.49 7.73 -21.32
CA GLU A 25 7.31 6.90 -20.14
C GLU A 25 8.31 7.36 -19.07
N ARG A 26 7.80 8.00 -18.01
CA ARG A 26 8.62 8.52 -16.93
C ARG A 26 8.88 7.41 -15.91
N ASP A 27 9.73 6.47 -16.31
CA ASP A 27 10.04 5.25 -15.56
C ASP A 27 10.37 5.53 -14.09
N LEU A 28 9.79 4.70 -13.23
CA LEU A 28 9.98 4.73 -11.78
C LEU A 28 10.93 3.60 -11.34
N PRO A 29 11.74 3.77 -10.28
CA PRO A 29 12.73 2.78 -9.86
C PRO A 29 12.11 1.38 -9.65
N PRO A 30 12.51 0.35 -10.44
CA PRO A 30 11.75 -0.90 -10.52
C PRO A 30 11.87 -1.84 -9.30
N GLY A 31 12.69 -1.51 -8.30
CA GLY A 31 12.87 -2.32 -7.08
C GLY A 31 11.64 -2.41 -6.15
N ARG A 32 10.54 -1.73 -6.47
CA ARG A 32 9.30 -1.67 -5.66
C ARG A 32 8.01 -1.79 -6.49
N TYR A 33 8.08 -2.56 -7.59
CA TYR A 33 7.07 -2.57 -8.65
C TYR A 33 5.61 -2.73 -8.18
N LEU A 34 5.31 -3.53 -7.15
CA LEU A 34 3.92 -3.74 -6.68
C LEU A 34 3.30 -2.48 -6.05
N HIS A 35 3.88 -1.97 -4.96
CA HIS A 35 3.35 -0.80 -4.27
C HIS A 35 3.36 0.45 -5.17
N HIS A 36 4.33 0.55 -6.09
CA HIS A 36 4.36 1.60 -7.11
C HIS A 36 3.37 1.39 -8.26
N LYS A 37 3.16 0.17 -8.77
CA LYS A 37 2.10 -0.15 -9.76
C LYS A 37 0.73 0.18 -9.19
N ASP A 38 0.42 -0.33 -8.00
CA ASP A 38 -0.83 0.00 -7.32
C ASP A 38 -0.97 1.52 -7.19
N THR A 39 0.07 2.23 -6.75
CA THR A 39 0.01 3.68 -6.57
C THR A 39 -0.09 4.48 -7.88
N LEU A 40 0.52 4.01 -8.96
CA LEU A 40 0.44 4.59 -10.29
C LEU A 40 -0.96 4.39 -10.90
N MET A 41 -1.47 3.16 -10.91
CA MET A 41 -2.83 2.84 -11.40
C MET A 41 -3.88 3.68 -10.66
N ARG A 42 -3.78 3.73 -9.32
CA ARG A 42 -4.66 4.54 -8.46
C ARG A 42 -4.54 6.05 -8.69
N GLN A 43 -3.41 6.54 -9.21
CA GLN A 43 -3.24 7.95 -9.56
C GLN A 43 -3.84 8.27 -10.94
N ILE A 44 -3.78 7.32 -11.90
CA ILE A 44 -4.45 7.43 -13.21
C ILE A 44 -5.97 7.51 -13.03
N ASP A 45 -6.57 6.59 -12.26
CA ASP A 45 -8.02 6.58 -11.99
C ASP A 45 -8.48 7.92 -11.38
N HIS A 46 -7.71 8.46 -10.44
CA HIS A 46 -8.06 9.67 -9.70
C HIS A 46 -7.91 10.98 -10.51
N ASP A 47 -7.21 10.95 -11.66
CA ASP A 47 -7.24 12.02 -12.65
C ASP A 47 -8.31 11.78 -13.74
N GLY A 48 -8.73 10.53 -13.97
CA GLY A 48 -9.95 10.20 -14.72
C GLY A 48 -11.23 10.78 -14.07
N ASP A 49 -11.34 10.67 -12.74
CA ASP A 49 -12.35 11.35 -11.91
C ASP A 49 -12.33 12.89 -12.09
N ARG A 50 -11.16 13.49 -12.36
CA ARG A 50 -11.04 14.94 -12.59
C ARG A 50 -11.41 15.33 -14.02
N ALA A 51 -11.05 14.52 -15.00
CA ALA A 51 -11.40 14.75 -16.40
C ALA A 51 -12.91 14.62 -16.64
N THR A 52 -13.59 13.74 -15.91
CA THR A 52 -15.06 13.54 -15.98
C THR A 52 -15.86 14.54 -15.15
N ALA A 53 -15.22 15.35 -14.29
CA ALA A 53 -15.85 16.38 -13.48
C ALA A 53 -16.27 17.62 -14.30
N ALA A 54 -17.34 17.48 -15.08
CA ALA A 54 -17.89 18.54 -15.92
C ALA A 54 -18.10 19.87 -15.15
N PRO A 55 -17.79 21.04 -15.77
CA PRO A 55 -17.72 22.31 -15.05
C PRO A 55 -19.10 22.75 -14.52
N ARG A 56 -19.27 22.68 -13.19
CA ARG A 56 -20.49 23.11 -12.51
C ARG A 56 -20.83 24.57 -12.84
N PRO A 57 -21.99 24.86 -13.44
CA PRO A 57 -22.38 26.24 -13.74
C PRO A 57 -22.63 27.02 -12.45
N ARG A 58 -22.01 28.19 -12.32
CA ARG A 58 -22.19 29.09 -11.17
C ARG A 58 -23.64 29.62 -11.13
N PRO A 59 -24.37 29.52 -10.02
CA PRO A 59 -25.72 30.08 -9.93
C PRO A 59 -25.66 31.62 -9.98
N ARG A 60 -26.36 32.22 -10.95
CA ARG A 60 -26.59 33.68 -10.98
C ARG A 60 -27.81 34.00 -10.12
N LEU A 61 -27.65 34.92 -9.18
CA LEU A 61 -28.73 35.40 -8.32
C LEU A 61 -29.72 36.28 -9.11
N LEU A 62 -30.97 35.85 -9.19
CA LEU A 62 -32.13 36.70 -9.49
C LEU A 62 -33.29 36.36 -8.54
N ARG A 63 -34.00 37.39 -8.11
CA ARG A 63 -35.20 37.37 -7.24
C ARG A 63 -36.19 38.42 -7.81
N PRO A 64 -37.46 38.47 -7.37
CA PRO A 64 -38.43 37.38 -7.25
C PRO A 64 -39.78 37.76 -7.91
N ALA A 65 -40.74 36.83 -8.01
CA ALA A 65 -42.14 37.16 -8.29
C ALA A 65 -43.09 36.18 -7.56
N LEU A 66 -44.28 36.66 -7.20
CA LEU A 66 -45.33 35.92 -6.49
C LEU A 66 -46.25 35.18 -7.48
N LEU A 67 -46.87 34.07 -7.06
CA LEU A 67 -48.30 34.00 -6.72
C LEU A 67 -48.74 32.62 -6.19
N LEU A 68 -49.80 32.62 -5.38
CA LEU A 68 -50.55 31.50 -4.75
C LEU A 68 -52.06 31.73 -5.05
N PRO A 69 -53.04 30.86 -4.67
CA PRO A 69 -53.03 29.63 -3.85
C PRO A 69 -53.54 28.41 -4.70
N ALA A 70 -54.31 27.37 -4.30
CA ALA A 70 -55.02 27.00 -3.05
C ALA A 70 -55.39 25.49 -2.99
N ALA A 71 -55.65 24.99 -1.76
CA ALA A 71 -56.54 23.87 -1.35
C ALA A 71 -56.44 22.45 -2.00
N GLY A 72 -56.62 21.34 -1.26
CA GLY A 72 -56.88 21.17 0.17
C GLY A 72 -57.27 19.72 0.56
N ALA A 73 -57.59 19.49 1.85
CA ALA A 73 -57.97 18.20 2.50
C ALA A 73 -56.85 17.12 2.59
N ALA A 74 -56.49 16.51 3.73
CA ALA A 74 -57.26 15.78 4.78
C ALA A 74 -57.63 14.35 4.33
N LEU A 75 -57.56 13.27 5.12
CA LEU A 75 -57.35 13.08 6.58
C LEU A 75 -56.82 11.64 6.83
N GLY A 76 -56.27 11.31 8.01
CA GLY A 76 -56.04 9.91 8.42
C GLY A 76 -54.93 9.68 9.44
N ALA A 77 -55.29 9.32 10.67
CA ALA A 77 -54.36 8.96 11.74
C ALA A 77 -54.81 7.68 12.46
N VAL A 78 -53.85 6.86 12.90
CA VAL A 78 -54.07 5.76 13.84
C VAL A 78 -52.91 5.77 14.86
N LEU A 79 -53.26 5.82 16.15
CA LEU A 79 -52.31 5.59 17.24
C LEU A 79 -52.23 4.10 17.55
N LEU A 80 -51.10 3.63 18.09
CA LEU A 80 -51.09 2.61 19.13
C LEU A 80 -49.95 2.88 20.12
N THR A 81 -50.20 2.68 21.41
CA THR A 81 -49.31 3.08 22.50
C THR A 81 -49.21 1.98 23.57
N THR A 82 -47.99 1.53 23.85
CA THR A 82 -47.62 0.77 25.06
C THR A 82 -46.22 1.21 25.47
N LEU A 83 -46.11 2.01 26.53
CA LEU A 83 -45.79 1.60 27.90
C LEU A 83 -44.28 1.49 28.15
N ALA A 84 -43.77 2.37 29.00
CA ALA A 84 -42.41 2.33 29.51
C ALA A 84 -42.36 1.55 30.84
N VAL A 85 -41.22 0.91 31.10
CA VAL A 85 -40.76 0.61 32.45
C VAL A 85 -39.44 1.36 32.62
N THR A 86 -39.41 2.30 33.56
CA THR A 86 -38.19 2.92 34.04
C THR A 86 -37.56 2.00 35.07
N ASP A 87 -36.26 1.73 34.96
CA ASP A 87 -35.45 1.36 36.11
C ASP A 87 -34.25 2.31 36.18
N GLN A 88 -33.89 2.73 37.40
CA GLN A 88 -32.88 3.76 37.65
C GLN A 88 -31.71 3.17 38.42
N ASP A 89 -30.72 2.63 37.69
CA ASP A 89 -29.45 2.26 38.29
C ASP A 89 -28.38 3.34 38.06
N SER A 90 -27.67 3.71 39.13
CA SER A 90 -26.88 4.94 39.19
C SER A 90 -25.41 4.73 38.82
N ALA A 91 -25.02 5.13 37.61
CA ALA A 91 -23.62 5.16 37.18
C ALA A 91 -23.00 6.56 37.37
N PRO A 92 -21.84 6.70 38.05
CA PRO A 92 -21.23 8.00 38.31
C PRO A 92 -20.51 8.56 37.06
N ALA A 93 -20.60 9.88 36.86
CA ALA A 93 -19.89 10.57 35.78
C ALA A 93 -18.41 10.81 36.15
N PRO A 94 -17.44 10.40 35.32
CA PRO A 94 -16.05 10.87 35.42
C PRO A 94 -15.90 12.24 34.75
N SER A 95 -15.17 13.15 35.40
CA SER A 95 -14.97 14.52 34.91
C SER A 95 -14.17 14.60 33.60
N ALA A 96 -14.42 15.65 32.81
CA ALA A 96 -13.56 16.00 31.69
C ALA A 96 -12.17 16.45 32.20
N ALA A 97 -11.17 15.59 32.02
CA ALA A 97 -9.75 15.91 32.14
C ALA A 97 -9.04 15.48 30.85
N GLY A 98 -8.27 16.39 30.24
CA GLY A 98 -7.83 16.24 28.85
C GLY A 98 -6.69 15.24 28.64
N THR A 99 -6.90 14.30 27.72
CA THR A 99 -5.83 13.43 27.19
C THR A 99 -5.53 13.83 25.75
N ARG A 100 -4.26 14.12 25.45
CA ARG A 100 -3.78 14.31 24.07
C ARG A 100 -3.99 12.99 23.31
N SER A 101 -4.77 13.00 22.22
CA SER A 101 -5.10 11.80 21.44
C SER A 101 -3.93 11.33 20.57
N GLY A 102 -2.85 10.88 21.20
CA GLY A 102 -1.86 10.01 20.59
C GLY A 102 -2.37 8.59 20.64
N ALA A 103 -3.17 8.19 19.64
CA ALA A 103 -3.80 6.87 19.59
C ALA A 103 -2.78 5.78 19.25
N THR A 104 -2.07 5.28 20.26
CA THR A 104 -1.26 4.05 20.18
C THR A 104 -2.10 2.88 19.66
N ALA A 105 -1.47 1.92 18.98
CA ALA A 105 -2.13 0.68 18.55
C ALA A 105 -2.88 -0.01 19.72
N PRO A 106 -4.03 -0.66 19.49
CA PRO A 106 -4.75 -1.40 20.51
C PRO A 106 -3.84 -2.46 21.14
N ARG A 107 -3.96 -2.67 22.46
CA ARG A 107 -2.99 -3.43 23.27
C ARG A 107 -2.60 -4.79 22.68
N GLY A 108 -3.53 -5.51 22.05
CA GLY A 108 -3.24 -6.79 21.39
C GLY A 108 -2.22 -6.70 20.24
N ALA A 109 -2.29 -5.66 19.40
CA ALA A 109 -1.36 -5.47 18.28
C ALA A 109 0.05 -5.13 18.76
N ALA A 110 0.16 -4.24 19.76
CA ALA A 110 1.44 -3.89 20.36
C ALA A 110 2.10 -5.08 21.07
N VAL A 111 1.32 -5.91 21.78
CA VAL A 111 1.82 -7.14 22.43
C VAL A 111 2.24 -8.21 21.41
N LEU A 112 1.47 -8.40 20.33
CA LEU A 112 1.85 -9.31 19.24
C LEU A 112 3.17 -8.87 18.59
N LEU A 113 3.31 -7.59 18.23
CA LEU A 113 4.52 -7.06 17.61
C LEU A 113 5.75 -7.10 18.53
N ASP A 114 5.60 -6.92 19.84
CA ASP A 114 6.71 -7.12 20.78
C ASP A 114 7.12 -8.59 20.93
N ARG A 115 6.15 -9.53 20.83
CA ARG A 115 6.45 -10.98 20.75
C ARG A 115 7.18 -11.32 19.45
N ILE A 116 6.73 -10.81 18.29
CA ILE A 116 7.40 -10.99 16.98
C ILE A 116 8.82 -10.41 17.05
N ALA A 117 8.98 -9.19 17.55
CA ALA A 117 10.30 -8.57 17.74
C ALA A 117 11.23 -9.38 18.65
N SER A 118 10.68 -10.00 19.70
CA SER A 118 11.43 -10.83 20.64
C SER A 118 11.82 -12.21 20.11
N VAL A 119 11.20 -12.67 19.01
CA VAL A 119 11.68 -13.80 18.21
C VAL A 119 12.72 -13.33 17.20
N ALA A 120 12.40 -12.29 16.41
CA ALA A 120 13.28 -11.76 15.36
C ALA A 120 14.65 -11.29 15.89
N ALA A 121 14.71 -10.78 17.12
CA ALA A 121 15.97 -10.42 17.80
C ALA A 121 16.89 -11.62 18.13
N LYS A 122 16.39 -12.86 18.02
CA LYS A 122 17.09 -14.11 18.32
C LYS A 122 17.40 -14.94 17.07
N SER A 123 16.90 -14.55 15.90
CA SER A 123 17.23 -15.18 14.62
C SER A 123 18.72 -15.02 14.31
N ASP A 124 19.29 -15.99 13.61
CA ASP A 124 20.69 -15.92 13.17
C ASP A 124 20.90 -14.74 12.19
N ALA A 125 22.03 -14.05 12.34
CA ALA A 125 22.40 -12.97 11.43
C ALA A 125 23.05 -13.54 10.18
N ALA A 126 22.43 -13.33 9.02
CA ALA A 126 23.10 -13.56 7.73
C ALA A 126 24.34 -12.66 7.60
N THR A 127 25.44 -13.20 7.08
CA THR A 127 26.56 -12.40 6.60
C THR A 127 26.30 -12.05 5.15
N VAL A 128 26.32 -10.75 4.82
CA VAL A 128 26.05 -10.25 3.47
C VAL A 128 27.16 -9.27 3.08
N THR A 129 27.79 -9.49 1.93
CA THR A 129 28.84 -8.62 1.40
C THR A 129 28.32 -7.74 0.26
N ASP A 130 28.99 -6.62 0.01
CA ASP A 130 28.59 -5.65 -1.01
C ASP A 130 28.53 -6.25 -2.43
N ASP A 131 29.36 -7.25 -2.75
CA ASP A 131 29.39 -7.86 -4.09
C ASP A 131 28.31 -8.93 -4.33
N GLN A 132 27.57 -9.34 -3.29
CA GLN A 132 26.50 -10.34 -3.35
C GLN A 132 25.13 -9.77 -3.71
N PHE A 133 24.17 -10.67 -3.89
CA PHE A 133 22.76 -10.39 -4.11
C PHE A 133 21.90 -10.99 -3.01
N VAL A 134 20.88 -10.26 -2.58
CA VAL A 134 19.76 -10.84 -1.82
C VAL A 134 18.80 -11.46 -2.83
N TYR A 135 18.55 -12.76 -2.67
CA TYR A 135 17.55 -13.49 -3.43
C TYR A 135 16.27 -13.63 -2.59
N VAL A 136 15.12 -13.37 -3.19
CA VAL A 136 13.80 -13.67 -2.59
C VAL A 136 12.90 -14.31 -3.63
N ARG A 137 12.21 -15.39 -3.24
CA ARG A 137 11.18 -16.05 -4.05
C ARG A 137 9.84 -15.95 -3.36
N THR A 138 8.83 -15.56 -4.14
CA THR A 138 7.48 -15.31 -3.65
C THR A 138 6.44 -15.92 -4.58
N LEU A 139 5.29 -16.30 -4.03
CA LEU A 139 4.04 -16.41 -4.80
C LEU A 139 3.27 -15.11 -4.66
N GLN A 140 2.68 -14.61 -5.74
CA GLN A 140 1.96 -13.34 -5.77
C GLN A 140 0.65 -13.47 -6.56
N ALA A 141 -0.44 -12.94 -6.02
CA ALA A 141 -1.74 -12.84 -6.69
C ALA A 141 -2.29 -11.42 -6.52
N GLU A 142 -2.84 -10.86 -7.59
CA GLU A 142 -3.26 -9.46 -7.71
C GLU A 142 -4.64 -9.37 -8.37
N GLN A 143 -5.34 -8.24 -8.23
CA GLN A 143 -6.51 -7.98 -9.07
C GLN A 143 -6.09 -7.66 -10.50
N GLU A 144 -6.66 -8.41 -11.44
CA GLU A 144 -6.60 -8.15 -12.87
C GLU A 144 -8.02 -7.95 -13.40
N GLY A 145 -8.20 -7.03 -14.34
CA GLY A 145 -9.49 -6.69 -14.91
C GLY A 145 -9.38 -5.56 -15.93
N GLU A 146 -10.42 -5.41 -16.75
CA GLU A 146 -10.57 -4.30 -17.68
C GLU A 146 -11.09 -3.05 -16.95
N TYR A 147 -10.73 -1.86 -17.42
CA TYR A 147 -11.19 -0.59 -16.83
C TYR A 147 -12.73 -0.47 -16.90
N GLY A 148 -13.38 -0.35 -15.74
CA GLY A 148 -14.84 -0.40 -15.61
C GLY A 148 -15.46 -1.81 -15.72
N GLY A 149 -14.63 -2.85 -15.80
CA GLY A 149 -15.02 -4.26 -15.81
C GLY A 149 -14.89 -4.96 -14.45
N PRO A 150 -15.28 -6.24 -14.35
CA PRO A 150 -15.23 -6.99 -13.09
C PRO A 150 -13.80 -7.46 -12.77
N MET A 151 -13.13 -6.75 -11.86
CA MET A 151 -11.85 -7.14 -11.27
C MET A 151 -11.90 -8.55 -10.65
N LYS A 152 -10.85 -9.35 -10.86
CA LYS A 152 -10.71 -10.70 -10.30
C LYS A 152 -9.29 -10.90 -9.78
N LEU A 153 -9.15 -11.56 -8.64
CA LEU A 153 -7.84 -11.99 -8.17
C LEU A 153 -7.27 -13.08 -9.10
N THR A 154 -6.03 -12.89 -9.55
CA THR A 154 -5.30 -13.87 -10.37
C THR A 154 -5.00 -15.15 -9.58
N LYS A 155 -4.55 -16.20 -10.28
CA LYS A 155 -3.90 -17.34 -9.62
C LYS A 155 -2.51 -16.89 -9.13
N PRO A 156 -2.04 -17.36 -7.97
CA PRO A 156 -0.68 -17.09 -7.51
C PRO A 156 0.36 -17.49 -8.57
N VAL A 157 1.16 -16.53 -9.03
CA VAL A 157 2.33 -16.75 -9.90
C VAL A 157 3.62 -16.71 -9.09
N GLU A 158 4.65 -17.44 -9.53
CA GLU A 158 5.97 -17.38 -8.89
C GLU A 158 6.76 -16.19 -9.44
N ARG A 159 7.25 -15.36 -8.52
CA ARG A 159 8.16 -14.25 -8.79
C ARG A 159 9.41 -14.38 -7.94
N GLU A 160 10.55 -14.35 -8.61
CA GLU A 160 11.89 -14.33 -8.02
C GLU A 160 12.53 -12.94 -8.21
N VAL A 161 13.39 -12.55 -7.28
CA VAL A 161 14.19 -11.33 -7.35
C VAL A 161 15.65 -11.60 -6.95
N TRP A 162 16.58 -10.84 -7.53
CA TRP A 162 17.97 -10.72 -7.10
C TRP A 162 18.31 -9.24 -6.96
N MET A 163 18.55 -8.75 -5.74
CA MET A 163 18.84 -7.33 -5.45
C MET A 163 20.30 -7.14 -5.01
N THR A 164 21.05 -6.27 -5.69
CA THR A 164 22.48 -6.06 -5.44
C THR A 164 22.73 -5.33 -4.12
N GLN A 165 23.73 -5.80 -3.37
CA GLN A 165 24.00 -5.31 -2.01
C GLN A 165 25.01 -4.15 -1.96
N LYS A 166 25.50 -3.70 -3.13
CA LYS A 166 26.47 -2.61 -3.31
C LYS A 166 25.98 -1.33 -2.63
N ALA A 167 26.73 -0.85 -1.64
CA ALA A 167 26.45 0.36 -0.88
C ALA A 167 26.60 1.63 -1.73
N ARG A 168 27.54 1.62 -2.70
CA ARG A 168 27.67 2.71 -3.67
C ARG A 168 26.43 2.83 -4.57
N PRO A 169 26.16 4.01 -5.17
CA PRO A 169 25.11 4.13 -6.16
C PRO A 169 25.33 3.23 -7.38
N VAL A 170 24.24 2.64 -7.92
CA VAL A 170 24.26 1.70 -9.06
C VAL A 170 23.11 1.96 -10.04
N ILE A 171 23.35 1.75 -11.33
CA ILE A 171 22.32 1.86 -12.38
C ILE A 171 21.56 0.53 -12.49
N ASN A 172 22.29 -0.59 -12.45
CA ASN A 172 21.72 -1.94 -12.42
C ASN A 172 21.55 -2.33 -10.95
N GLU A 173 20.31 -2.35 -10.47
CA GLU A 173 19.98 -2.66 -9.08
C GLU A 173 19.73 -4.17 -8.87
N GLY A 174 19.29 -4.88 -9.90
CA GLY A 174 18.89 -6.27 -9.75
C GLY A 174 18.26 -6.92 -10.98
N LEU A 175 17.52 -8.00 -10.75
CA LEU A 175 16.85 -8.81 -11.76
C LEU A 175 15.55 -9.40 -11.19
N ILE A 176 14.49 -9.43 -11.99
CA ILE A 176 13.26 -10.19 -11.74
C ILE A 176 13.24 -11.43 -12.64
N HIS A 177 12.72 -12.55 -12.15
CA HIS A 177 12.25 -13.65 -12.97
C HIS A 177 10.78 -13.95 -12.65
N GLN A 178 9.93 -13.93 -13.68
CA GLN A 178 8.49 -14.17 -13.58
C GLN A 178 7.97 -14.63 -14.95
N ASP A 179 6.98 -15.52 -14.98
CA ASP A 179 6.33 -16.00 -16.22
C ASP A 179 7.31 -16.53 -17.29
N GLY A 180 8.41 -17.14 -16.83
CA GLY A 180 9.50 -17.67 -17.67
C GLY A 180 10.39 -16.61 -18.33
N ARG A 181 10.27 -15.35 -17.92
CA ARG A 181 10.99 -14.19 -18.47
C ARG A 181 11.82 -13.50 -17.42
N TYR A 182 12.94 -12.91 -17.85
CA TYR A 182 13.84 -12.13 -17.01
C TYR A 182 13.70 -10.64 -17.33
N PHE A 183 13.45 -9.82 -16.32
CA PHE A 183 13.32 -8.37 -16.44
C PHE A 183 14.41 -7.69 -15.61
N PRO A 184 15.28 -6.86 -16.20
CA PRO A 184 16.33 -6.17 -15.44
C PRO A 184 15.73 -5.10 -14.53
N ILE A 185 16.24 -4.97 -13.31
CA ILE A 185 15.90 -3.86 -12.41
C ILE A 185 16.97 -2.79 -12.60
N THR A 186 16.64 -1.77 -13.38
CA THR A 186 17.54 -0.65 -13.73
C THR A 186 16.90 0.69 -13.41
N VAL A 187 17.70 1.67 -13.00
CA VAL A 187 17.25 3.06 -12.87
C VAL A 187 16.68 3.54 -14.21
N GLY A 188 15.41 3.97 -14.20
CA GLY A 188 14.77 4.64 -15.33
C GLY A 188 15.33 6.04 -15.54
N VAL A 189 15.57 6.41 -16.79
CA VAL A 189 16.27 7.66 -17.16
C VAL A 189 15.61 8.25 -18.42
N PRO A 190 15.20 9.53 -18.42
CA PRO A 190 14.63 10.17 -19.61
C PRO A 190 15.61 10.17 -20.80
N ASP A 191 15.06 10.05 -22.01
CA ASP A 191 15.86 10.04 -23.26
C ASP A 191 16.83 11.22 -23.34
N GLY A 192 18.12 10.91 -23.40
CA GLY A 192 19.22 11.88 -23.50
C GLY A 192 19.85 12.32 -22.18
N GLU A 193 19.32 11.92 -21.02
CA GLU A 193 19.97 12.17 -19.72
C GLU A 193 21.05 11.11 -19.38
N THR A 194 22.02 11.48 -18.54
CA THR A 194 23.04 10.53 -18.05
C THR A 194 22.51 9.74 -16.86
N PRO A 195 22.52 8.40 -16.87
CA PRO A 195 22.07 7.59 -15.74
C PRO A 195 22.85 7.86 -14.44
N VAL A 196 22.19 8.50 -13.46
CA VAL A 196 22.69 8.60 -12.09
C VAL A 196 22.22 7.38 -11.31
N GLY A 197 23.16 6.56 -10.83
CA GLY A 197 22.81 5.33 -10.09
C GLY A 197 22.07 5.63 -8.77
N TYR A 198 21.20 4.71 -8.35
CA TYR A 198 20.42 4.84 -7.12
C TYR A 198 21.28 4.53 -5.88
N PRO A 199 21.36 5.43 -4.87
CA PRO A 199 22.06 5.15 -3.62
C PRO A 199 21.36 4.06 -2.80
N ALA A 200 22.07 3.44 -1.85
CA ALA A 200 21.42 2.60 -0.84
C ALA A 200 20.57 3.47 0.09
N GLY A 201 19.32 3.08 0.34
CA GLY A 201 18.33 3.89 1.03
C GLY A 201 16.97 3.17 1.11
N LEU A 202 15.92 3.86 1.57
CA LEU A 202 14.57 3.28 1.61
C LEU A 202 14.16 2.63 0.29
N ASN A 203 14.31 3.34 -0.83
CA ASN A 203 13.86 2.88 -2.15
C ASN A 203 14.73 1.73 -2.73
N ARG A 204 16.00 1.62 -2.32
CA ARG A 204 16.91 0.50 -2.64
C ARG A 204 17.62 -0.01 -1.37
N PRO A 205 16.97 -0.87 -0.58
CA PRO A 205 17.52 -1.34 0.68
C PRO A 205 18.64 -2.37 0.44
N THR A 206 19.80 -2.15 1.06
CA THR A 206 20.87 -3.16 1.18
C THR A 206 21.00 -3.60 2.63
N TYR A 207 21.55 -4.80 2.88
CA TYR A 207 21.77 -5.32 4.22
C TYR A 207 22.62 -4.37 5.08
N ASN A 208 23.65 -3.77 4.49
CA ASN A 208 24.51 -2.78 5.17
C ASN A 208 23.77 -1.47 5.47
N TRP A 209 22.84 -1.03 4.62
CA TRP A 209 21.95 0.10 4.95
C TRP A 209 20.95 -0.27 6.06
N LEU A 210 20.30 -1.43 5.98
CA LEU A 210 19.39 -1.95 7.02
C LEU A 210 20.08 -2.10 8.39
N ALA A 211 21.34 -2.54 8.40
CA ALA A 211 22.15 -2.67 9.61
C ALA A 211 22.60 -1.31 10.18
N SER A 212 22.59 -0.25 9.37
CA SER A 212 22.87 1.14 9.80
C SER A 212 21.66 1.86 10.42
N LEU A 213 20.45 1.26 10.32
CA LEU A 213 19.23 1.87 10.84
C LEU A 213 19.23 1.92 12.38
N PRO A 214 18.71 3.00 12.98
CA PRO A 214 18.55 3.08 14.43
C PRO A 214 17.69 1.94 14.98
N THR A 215 18.13 1.31 16.07
CA THR A 215 17.39 0.22 16.73
C THR A 215 16.44 0.70 17.83
N ASP A 216 16.48 1.98 18.21
CA ASP A 216 15.44 2.62 19.02
C ASP A 216 14.19 2.89 18.15
N PRO A 217 12.99 2.43 18.54
CA PRO A 217 11.79 2.57 17.71
C PRO A 217 11.36 4.03 17.43
N ASP A 218 11.58 4.97 18.34
CA ASP A 218 11.18 6.36 18.13
C ASP A 218 12.18 7.11 17.25
N VAL A 219 13.48 6.80 17.38
CA VAL A 219 14.52 7.29 16.46
C VAL A 219 14.31 6.70 15.05
N LEU A 220 13.95 5.41 14.96
CA LEU A 220 13.69 4.72 13.70
C LEU A 220 12.49 5.32 12.96
N LEU A 221 11.34 5.51 13.64
CA LEU A 221 10.17 6.17 13.04
C LEU A 221 10.48 7.59 12.55
N ARG A 222 11.23 8.39 13.33
CA ARG A 222 11.66 9.72 12.88
C ARG A 222 12.60 9.66 11.66
N ARG A 223 13.50 8.67 11.60
CA ARG A 223 14.40 8.47 10.47
C ARG A 223 13.63 8.08 9.21
N LEU A 224 12.74 7.09 9.29
CA LEU A 224 11.89 6.66 8.18
C LEU A 224 10.99 7.81 7.69
N ALA A 225 10.28 8.50 8.59
CA ALA A 225 9.44 9.64 8.23
C ALA A 225 10.22 10.76 7.50
N THR A 226 11.50 10.97 7.84
CA THR A 226 12.38 11.94 7.16
C THR A 226 12.76 11.50 5.74
N GLU A 227 12.97 10.20 5.51
CA GLU A 227 13.25 9.66 4.16
C GLU A 227 11.98 9.63 3.30
N ILE A 228 10.86 9.14 3.85
CA ILE A 228 9.52 9.16 3.23
C ILE A 228 9.15 10.57 2.79
N THR A 229 9.31 11.59 3.66
CA THR A 229 8.97 12.97 3.32
C THR A 229 9.82 13.48 2.16
N ARG A 230 11.13 13.21 2.14
CA ARG A 230 12.02 13.60 1.03
C ARG A 230 11.64 12.93 -0.29
N ASP A 231 11.29 11.65 -0.25
CA ASP A 231 10.83 10.90 -1.42
C ASP A 231 9.49 11.45 -1.95
N GLN A 232 8.51 11.67 -1.04
CA GLN A 232 7.24 12.30 -1.36
C GLN A 232 7.40 13.71 -1.94
N ASP A 233 8.31 14.53 -1.41
CA ASP A 233 8.63 15.87 -1.94
C ASP A 233 9.26 15.77 -3.34
N THR A 234 10.19 14.83 -3.54
CA THR A 234 10.82 14.56 -4.84
C THR A 234 9.80 14.14 -5.89
N ARG A 235 8.84 13.28 -5.51
CA ARG A 235 7.69 12.87 -6.33
C ARG A 235 6.55 13.91 -6.37
N GLN A 236 6.73 15.08 -5.75
CA GLN A 236 5.74 16.17 -5.67
C GLN A 236 4.36 15.74 -5.12
N THR A 237 4.36 14.72 -4.24
CA THR A 237 3.15 14.13 -3.63
C THR A 237 2.36 15.19 -2.87
N PRO A 238 1.11 15.51 -3.24
CA PRO A 238 0.35 16.57 -2.60
C PRO A 238 0.09 16.30 -1.11
N ALA A 239 0.12 17.35 -0.28
CA ALA A 239 0.01 17.21 1.17
C ALA A 239 -1.28 16.53 1.67
N LYS A 240 -2.36 16.58 0.89
CA LYS A 240 -3.65 15.88 1.14
C LYS A 240 -3.57 14.35 1.00
N ASP A 241 -2.60 13.85 0.23
CA ASP A 241 -2.51 12.43 -0.15
C ASP A 241 -1.54 11.65 0.75
N ARG A 242 -0.74 12.36 1.56
CA ARG A 242 0.17 11.80 2.59
C ARG A 242 -0.61 11.41 3.86
N ASP A 243 -0.32 10.27 4.48
CA ASP A 243 -0.73 9.93 5.85
C ASP A 243 0.50 9.38 6.57
N PRO A 244 1.20 10.15 7.41
CA PRO A 244 2.45 9.72 8.03
C PRO A 244 2.39 8.42 8.84
N ALA A 245 1.21 7.97 9.24
CA ALA A 245 1.02 6.68 9.91
C ALA A 245 0.69 5.54 8.93
N GLN A 246 0.10 5.82 7.75
CA GLN A 246 0.06 4.85 6.65
C GLN A 246 1.43 4.72 6.00
N ASP A 247 2.04 5.85 5.63
CA ASP A 247 3.30 5.91 4.89
C ASP A 247 4.42 5.20 5.68
N ALA A 248 4.44 5.34 7.01
CA ALA A 248 5.36 4.63 7.89
C ALA A 248 5.00 3.15 8.12
N PHE A 249 3.74 2.74 7.93
CA PHE A 249 3.34 1.34 7.95
C PHE A 249 3.80 0.68 6.64
N ASP A 250 3.38 1.20 5.49
CA ASP A 250 3.71 0.67 4.17
C ASP A 250 5.23 0.59 3.97
N ALA A 251 5.98 1.64 4.34
CA ALA A 251 7.44 1.62 4.28
C ALA A 251 8.10 0.53 5.14
N ILE A 252 7.50 0.13 6.27
CA ILE A 252 7.99 -1.01 7.06
C ILE A 252 7.60 -2.33 6.38
N GLY A 253 6.38 -2.45 5.84
CA GLY A 253 5.92 -3.62 5.09
C GLY A 253 6.78 -3.93 3.87
N GLU A 254 7.05 -2.94 3.03
CA GLU A 254 7.91 -3.07 1.85
C GLU A 254 9.35 -3.51 2.22
N LEU A 255 9.90 -3.00 3.33
CA LEU A 255 11.20 -3.46 3.84
C LEU A 255 11.17 -4.90 4.39
N LEU A 256 10.02 -5.39 4.86
CA LEU A 256 9.85 -6.76 5.30
C LEU A 256 9.69 -7.75 4.14
N GLN A 257 9.14 -7.35 2.99
CA GLN A 257 8.89 -8.24 1.86
C GLN A 257 10.20 -8.79 1.25
N GLU A 258 10.89 -8.00 0.41
CA GLU A 258 11.95 -8.46 -0.49
C GLU A 258 13.38 -8.26 0.05
N THR A 259 13.56 -8.36 1.38
CA THR A 259 14.89 -8.23 2.01
C THR A 259 15.27 -9.45 2.86
N VAL A 260 16.58 -9.65 3.04
CA VAL A 260 17.15 -10.39 4.18
C VAL A 260 17.41 -9.35 5.27
N MET A 261 16.70 -9.47 6.40
CA MET A 261 16.69 -8.44 7.44
C MET A 261 17.74 -8.74 8.53
N PRO A 262 18.58 -7.77 8.95
CA PRO A 262 19.41 -7.94 10.15
C PRO A 262 18.53 -8.15 11.40
N PRO A 263 18.79 -9.16 12.26
CA PRO A 263 17.90 -9.53 13.38
C PRO A 263 17.51 -8.38 14.32
N ARG A 264 18.47 -7.47 14.61
CA ARG A 264 18.22 -6.27 15.44
C ARG A 264 17.36 -5.23 14.73
N THR A 265 17.53 -5.06 13.42
CA THR A 265 16.72 -4.15 12.60
C THR A 265 15.29 -4.69 12.45
N ALA A 266 15.11 -6.00 12.24
CA ALA A 266 13.81 -6.66 12.25
C ALA A 266 13.05 -6.36 13.55
N ALA A 267 13.67 -6.61 14.69
CA ALA A 267 13.09 -6.35 16.01
C ALA A 267 12.75 -4.86 16.23
N ALA A 268 13.57 -3.94 15.73
CA ALA A 268 13.31 -2.51 15.82
C ALA A 268 12.14 -2.08 14.93
N LEU A 269 12.02 -2.60 13.70
CA LEU A 269 10.92 -2.34 12.77
C LEU A 269 9.57 -2.81 13.33
N TYR A 270 9.50 -4.01 13.91
CA TYR A 270 8.27 -4.49 14.56
C TYR A 270 7.88 -3.64 15.79
N LYS A 271 8.86 -3.23 16.61
CA LYS A 271 8.62 -2.32 17.76
C LYS A 271 8.28 -0.88 17.32
N ALA A 272 8.71 -0.46 16.14
CA ALA A 272 8.29 0.79 15.50
C ALA A 272 6.84 0.70 15.02
N ALA A 273 6.47 -0.37 14.30
CA ALA A 273 5.10 -0.63 13.88
C ALA A 273 4.11 -0.68 15.06
N ALA A 274 4.53 -1.20 16.23
CA ALA A 274 3.72 -1.24 17.45
C ALA A 274 3.31 0.14 17.98
N LYS A 275 4.00 1.20 17.55
CA LYS A 275 3.72 2.60 17.92
C LYS A 275 2.89 3.35 16.87
N ILE A 276 2.65 2.77 15.69
CA ILE A 276 1.91 3.40 14.60
C ILE A 276 0.40 3.43 14.92
N PRO A 277 -0.27 4.60 14.86
CA PRO A 277 -1.72 4.69 15.02
C PRO A 277 -2.49 3.91 13.95
N GLY A 278 -3.51 3.17 14.40
CA GLY A 278 -4.42 2.40 13.54
C GLY A 278 -3.97 0.97 13.22
N VAL A 279 -2.77 0.54 13.64
CA VAL A 279 -2.34 -0.86 13.53
C VAL A 279 -3.19 -1.73 14.45
N SER A 280 -3.60 -2.90 13.97
CA SER A 280 -4.57 -3.82 14.59
C SER A 280 -4.17 -5.29 14.31
N VAL A 281 -4.91 -6.25 14.88
CA VAL A 281 -4.67 -7.69 14.66
C VAL A 281 -5.86 -8.32 13.94
N ASP A 282 -5.57 -9.08 12.89
CA ASP A 282 -6.51 -10.02 12.28
C ASP A 282 -6.17 -11.44 12.76
N ALA A 283 -7.16 -12.17 13.28
CA ALA A 283 -6.92 -13.47 13.93
C ALA A 283 -6.58 -14.61 12.96
N ASP A 284 -7.00 -14.48 11.71
CA ASP A 284 -6.73 -15.42 10.62
C ASP A 284 -6.66 -14.66 9.29
N VAL A 285 -5.57 -14.83 8.54
CA VAL A 285 -5.30 -14.26 7.22
C VAL A 285 -4.58 -15.30 6.36
N VAL A 286 -4.96 -15.42 5.10
CA VAL A 286 -4.46 -16.48 4.20
C VAL A 286 -3.53 -15.92 3.13
N ASP A 287 -2.29 -16.37 3.12
CA ASP A 287 -1.27 -15.90 2.18
C ASP A 287 -1.48 -16.42 0.73
N ALA A 288 -0.61 -16.05 -0.21
CA ALA A 288 -0.70 -16.53 -1.59
C ALA A 288 -0.43 -18.05 -1.75
N ALA A 289 0.23 -18.70 -0.79
CA ALA A 289 0.48 -20.15 -0.77
C ALA A 289 -0.68 -20.94 -0.12
N GLY A 290 -1.65 -20.27 0.51
CA GLY A 290 -2.73 -20.90 1.27
C GLY A 290 -2.39 -21.18 2.74
N ARG A 291 -1.29 -20.63 3.27
CA ARG A 291 -0.95 -20.72 4.70
C ARG A 291 -1.81 -19.74 5.48
N HIS A 292 -2.44 -20.24 6.55
CA HIS A 292 -3.15 -19.44 7.54
C HIS A 292 -2.16 -18.83 8.54
N GLY A 293 -2.27 -17.54 8.82
CA GLY A 293 -1.41 -16.83 9.76
C GLY A 293 -2.12 -15.69 10.49
N ILE A 294 -1.46 -15.15 11.52
CA ILE A 294 -1.97 -14.03 12.30
C ILE A 294 -1.58 -12.73 11.58
N GLY A 295 -2.56 -11.88 11.29
CA GLY A 295 -2.36 -10.61 10.60
C GLY A 295 -2.00 -9.47 11.55
N VAL A 296 -1.00 -8.66 11.20
CA VAL A 296 -0.82 -7.30 11.74
C VAL A 296 -1.23 -6.32 10.63
N ALA A 297 -2.25 -5.51 10.87
CA ALA A 297 -2.95 -4.83 9.78
C ALA A 297 -3.35 -3.37 10.08
N ARG A 298 -3.33 -2.52 9.06
CA ARG A 298 -3.81 -1.12 9.11
C ARG A 298 -4.81 -0.83 7.98
N ASP A 299 -5.82 -0.02 8.29
CA ASP A 299 -6.79 0.50 7.33
C ASP A 299 -6.32 1.81 6.70
N ASN A 300 -6.11 1.81 5.39
CA ASN A 300 -5.88 3.01 4.59
C ASN A 300 -7.24 3.62 4.19
N THR A 301 -7.84 4.37 5.12
CA THR A 301 -9.25 4.80 5.04
C THR A 301 -9.57 5.71 3.86
N ARG A 302 -8.62 6.56 3.43
CA ARG A 302 -8.76 7.49 2.29
C ARG A 302 -9.10 6.71 1.00
N PRO A 303 -8.23 5.85 0.45
CA PRO A 303 -8.53 5.12 -0.77
C PRO A 303 -9.39 3.86 -0.53
N GLY A 304 -9.44 3.31 0.68
CA GLY A 304 -10.48 2.35 1.08
C GLY A 304 -10.06 0.88 1.13
N TRP A 305 -8.80 0.56 1.45
CA TRP A 305 -8.35 -0.81 1.73
C TRP A 305 -7.73 -0.97 3.11
N ARG A 306 -7.46 -2.23 3.46
CA ARG A 306 -6.68 -2.72 4.59
C ARG A 306 -5.50 -3.50 4.04
N THR A 307 -4.33 -3.32 4.64
CA THR A 307 -3.13 -4.13 4.34
C THR A 307 -2.72 -4.85 5.61
N ALA A 308 -2.49 -6.17 5.51
CA ALA A 308 -2.20 -7.07 6.61
C ALA A 308 -0.92 -7.86 6.34
N TRP A 309 0.10 -7.71 7.20
CA TRP A 309 1.29 -8.56 7.22
C TRP A 309 0.96 -9.87 7.93
N ILE A 310 1.28 -11.00 7.30
CA ILE A 310 0.90 -12.34 7.75
C ILE A 310 2.09 -12.97 8.46
N PHE A 311 1.88 -13.43 9.70
CA PHE A 311 2.89 -14.13 10.48
C PHE A 311 2.46 -15.56 10.82
N ASP A 312 3.40 -16.49 10.82
CA ASP A 312 3.15 -17.86 11.27
C ASP A 312 2.71 -17.86 12.75
N PRO A 313 1.61 -18.54 13.14
CA PRO A 313 1.08 -18.48 14.50
C PRO A 313 2.02 -19.09 15.55
N ALA A 314 2.86 -20.05 15.15
CA ALA A 314 3.79 -20.76 16.02
C ALA A 314 5.18 -20.11 16.03
N THR A 315 5.80 -19.90 14.87
CA THR A 315 7.17 -19.39 14.73
C THR A 315 7.26 -17.87 14.76
N LEU A 316 6.18 -17.14 14.42
CA LEU A 316 6.16 -15.70 14.17
C LEU A 316 7.08 -15.23 13.03
N GLU A 317 7.42 -16.12 12.10
CA GLU A 317 8.08 -15.73 10.85
C GLU A 317 7.11 -14.96 9.92
N TYR A 318 7.62 -13.97 9.19
CA TYR A 318 6.86 -13.23 8.18
C TYR A 318 6.60 -14.13 6.96
N LEU A 319 5.33 -14.47 6.74
CA LEU A 319 4.88 -15.34 5.64
C LEU A 319 4.54 -14.58 4.36
N GLY A 320 4.16 -13.30 4.43
CA GLY A 320 3.68 -12.53 3.28
C GLY A 320 2.77 -11.39 3.72
N GLU A 321 1.98 -10.85 2.78
CA GLU A 321 0.93 -9.88 3.09
C GLU A 321 -0.34 -10.11 2.27
N GLN A 322 -1.44 -9.48 2.69
CA GLN A 322 -2.71 -9.44 1.97
C GLN A 322 -3.28 -8.01 2.04
N SER A 323 -3.76 -7.49 0.91
CA SER A 323 -4.54 -6.25 0.85
C SER A 323 -5.98 -6.52 0.41
N SER A 324 -6.97 -5.86 1.03
CA SER A 324 -8.40 -6.06 0.74
C SER A 324 -9.25 -4.80 0.97
N LEU A 325 -10.37 -4.67 0.27
CA LEU A 325 -11.25 -3.50 0.34
C LEU A 325 -12.01 -3.41 1.67
N ILE A 326 -11.99 -2.26 2.35
CA ILE A 326 -12.78 -2.04 3.60
C ILE A 326 -14.16 -1.43 3.36
N ARG A 327 -14.43 -0.99 2.11
CA ARG A 327 -15.68 -0.42 1.63
C ARG A 327 -15.92 -0.85 0.17
N ASP A 328 -17.15 -0.68 -0.30
CA ASP A 328 -17.43 -0.84 -1.74
C ASP A 328 -16.71 0.23 -2.55
N THR A 329 -16.24 -0.17 -3.73
CA THR A 329 -15.54 0.64 -4.74
C THR A 329 -15.84 0.07 -6.14
N ASP A 330 -15.41 0.76 -7.19
CA ASP A 330 -15.49 0.25 -8.55
C ASP A 330 -14.52 -0.93 -8.79
N MET A 331 -13.46 -1.07 -7.97
CA MET A 331 -12.61 -2.27 -7.90
C MET A 331 -13.29 -3.47 -7.23
N GLY A 332 -14.47 -3.29 -6.61
CA GLY A 332 -15.26 -4.40 -6.06
C GLY A 332 -15.88 -4.12 -4.68
N LYS A 333 -16.41 -5.19 -4.09
CA LYS A 333 -17.13 -5.16 -2.82
C LYS A 333 -16.19 -5.16 -1.62
N LYS A 334 -16.67 -4.61 -0.49
CA LYS A 334 -16.02 -4.76 0.82
C LYS A 334 -15.66 -6.23 1.08
N GLY A 335 -14.42 -6.48 1.48
CA GLY A 335 -13.85 -7.80 1.74
C GLY A 335 -13.20 -8.46 0.52
N ALA A 336 -13.36 -7.92 -0.71
CA ALA A 336 -12.65 -8.44 -1.86
C ALA A 336 -11.13 -8.22 -1.73
N LEU A 337 -10.35 -9.25 -2.04
CA LEU A 337 -8.89 -9.19 -2.06
C LEU A 337 -8.42 -8.36 -3.24
N ILE A 338 -7.51 -7.43 -2.98
CA ILE A 338 -6.80 -6.60 -3.97
C ILE A 338 -5.51 -7.32 -4.38
N SER A 339 -4.76 -7.80 -3.39
CA SER A 339 -3.54 -8.56 -3.60
C SER A 339 -3.25 -9.48 -2.42
N ARG A 340 -2.41 -10.48 -2.64
CA ARG A 340 -1.74 -11.25 -1.59
C ARG A 340 -0.41 -11.79 -2.08
N SER A 341 0.56 -11.87 -1.19
CA SER A 341 1.86 -12.49 -1.41
C SER A 341 2.09 -13.63 -0.43
N ALA A 342 3.04 -14.50 -0.75
CA ALA A 342 3.62 -15.49 0.15
C ALA A 342 5.11 -15.55 -0.12
N VAL A 343 5.94 -15.31 0.88
CA VAL A 343 7.38 -15.53 0.81
C VAL A 343 7.64 -17.03 0.94
N MET A 344 8.30 -17.57 -0.07
CA MET A 344 8.64 -18.99 -0.17
C MET A 344 10.09 -19.23 0.24
N GLU A 345 10.98 -18.27 -0.03
CA GLU A 345 12.42 -18.42 0.16
C GLU A 345 13.12 -17.06 0.25
N ARG A 346 14.16 -16.96 1.07
CA ARG A 346 15.09 -15.82 1.16
C ARG A 346 16.51 -16.34 1.29
N ALA A 347 17.46 -15.75 0.57
CA ALA A 347 18.87 -16.15 0.62
C ALA A 347 19.82 -15.00 0.27
N VAL A 348 21.11 -15.29 0.44
CA VAL A 348 22.22 -14.51 -0.11
C VAL A 348 22.87 -15.40 -1.17
N VAL A 349 23.14 -14.86 -2.36
CA VAL A 349 23.76 -15.58 -3.48
C VAL A 349 24.84 -14.71 -4.13
N ASP A 350 25.80 -15.34 -4.81
CA ASP A 350 26.99 -14.67 -5.35
C ASP A 350 26.76 -14.13 -6.77
N ALA A 351 25.76 -14.64 -7.51
CA ALA A 351 25.43 -14.21 -8.87
C ALA A 351 23.94 -13.97 -9.13
N LEU A 352 23.65 -13.12 -10.13
CA LEU A 352 22.31 -13.02 -10.73
C LEU A 352 21.90 -14.36 -11.36
N ARG A 353 20.62 -14.74 -11.21
CA ARG A 353 20.04 -16.03 -11.65
C ARG A 353 20.52 -17.27 -10.88
N GLU A 354 21.42 -17.12 -9.92
CA GLU A 354 21.77 -18.20 -9.00
C GLU A 354 20.58 -18.48 -8.07
N LYS A 355 20.14 -19.73 -7.99
CA LYS A 355 19.13 -20.16 -7.01
C LYS A 355 19.86 -20.68 -5.77
N PRO A 356 19.27 -20.56 -4.56
CA PRO A 356 19.90 -21.06 -3.35
C PRO A 356 20.18 -22.56 -3.45
N SER A 357 21.30 -22.99 -2.89
CA SER A 357 21.57 -24.42 -2.75
C SER A 357 20.63 -25.01 -1.71
N THR A 358 19.77 -25.93 -2.14
CA THR A 358 18.84 -26.65 -1.25
C THR A 358 19.64 -27.31 -0.12
N LYS A 359 19.34 -26.97 1.13
CA LYS A 359 19.88 -27.72 2.28
C LYS A 359 19.34 -29.15 2.21
N ALA A 360 20.25 -30.10 2.04
CA ALA A 360 19.99 -31.53 2.01
C ALA A 360 19.85 -32.12 3.44
#